data_AF-A0A2W6C9X2-F1
#
_entry.id   AF-A0A2W6C9X2-F1
#
_cell.length_a   1.000
_cell.length_b   1.000
_cell.length_c   1.000
_cell.angle_alpha   90.00
_cell.angle_beta   90.00
_cell.angle_gamma   90.00
#
_symmetry.space_group_name_H-M   'P 1'
#
loop_
_entity.id
_entity.type
_entity.pdbx_description
1 polymer ?
#
loop_
_entity_poly.entity_id
_entity_poly.type
_entity_poly.pdbx_seq_one_letter_code
_entity_poly.pdbx_strand_id
1 'polypeptide(L)' 'MRGQRPPRLAATPFGPAELLYARVDLVHCSGGRPLLLELELVEPSMFLPYAPARAVSQFAAAIAAAAGPGA' A
#
# COMPACT_ATOMS: atom_id res chain seq x y z
N MET A 1 -10.23 -22.42 -18.25
CA MET A 1 -9.75 -21.10 -17.77
C MET A 1 -10.32 -20.85 -16.38
N ARG A 2 -9.57 -21.15 -15.30
CA ARG A 2 -10.06 -20.97 -13.92
C ARG A 2 -9.96 -19.50 -13.52
N GLY A 3 -11.06 -18.92 -13.05
CA GLY A 3 -11.10 -17.57 -12.48
C GLY A 3 -10.16 -17.48 -11.28
N GLN A 4 -9.11 -16.66 -11.40
CA GLN A 4 -8.16 -16.41 -10.32
C GLN A 4 -8.29 -14.95 -9.89
N ARG A 5 -8.47 -14.77 -8.58
CA ARG A 5 -8.78 -13.50 -7.92
C ARG A 5 -7.59 -12.54 -7.96
N PRO A 6 -7.81 -11.22 -7.99
CA PRO A 6 -6.73 -10.22 -7.97
C PRO A 6 -5.87 -10.35 -6.70
N PRO A 7 -4.60 -9.90 -6.74
CA PRO A 7 -3.73 -9.92 -5.58
C PRO A 7 -4.38 -9.12 -4.44
N ARG A 8 -4.51 -9.77 -3.29
CA ARG A 8 -4.99 -9.14 -2.05
C ARG A 8 -3.80 -8.98 -1.12
N LEU A 9 -3.70 -7.82 -0.47
CA LEU A 9 -2.80 -7.60 0.66
C LEU A 9 -3.03 -8.60 1.81
N ALA A 10 -4.13 -9.37 1.79
CA ALA A 10 -4.48 -10.41 2.76
C ALA A 10 -3.50 -11.60 2.87
N ALA A 11 -2.39 -11.61 2.10
CA ALA A 11 -1.34 -12.62 2.23
C ALA A 11 -0.22 -12.21 3.21
N THR A 12 -0.24 -10.98 3.72
CA THR A 12 0.69 -10.56 4.78
C THR A 12 0.28 -11.14 6.14
N PRO A 13 1.23 -11.43 7.05
CA PRO A 13 0.90 -11.87 8.41
C PRO A 13 0.25 -10.78 9.26
N PHE A 14 0.16 -9.55 8.75
CA PHE A 14 -0.43 -8.38 9.39
C PHE A 14 -1.87 -8.18 8.92
N GLY A 15 -2.78 -7.86 9.86
CA GLY A 15 -4.13 -7.41 9.53
C GLY A 15 -4.15 -6.04 8.84
N PRO A 16 -5.21 -5.71 8.08
CA PRO A 16 -5.33 -4.40 7.42
C PRO A 16 -5.32 -3.20 8.37
N ALA A 17 -5.67 -3.40 9.64
CA ALA A 17 -5.66 -2.38 10.68
C ALA A 17 -4.29 -2.23 11.37
N GLU A 18 -3.34 -3.13 11.10
CA GLU A 18 -2.00 -3.13 11.71
C GLU A 18 -0.96 -2.37 10.87
N LEU A 19 -1.25 -2.14 9.58
CA LEU A 19 -0.37 -1.42 8.67
C LEU A 19 -0.93 -0.03 8.37
N LEU A 20 -0.16 1.01 8.73
CA LEU A 20 -0.51 2.39 8.38
C LEU A 20 -0.38 2.65 6.87
N TYR A 21 0.61 2.01 6.24
CA TYR A 21 0.91 2.13 4.82
C TYR A 21 1.55 0.86 4.29
N ALA A 22 1.51 0.69 2.97
CA ALA A 22 2.28 -0.27 2.21
C ALA A 22 2.47 0.28 0.79
N ARG A 23 3.65 0.10 0.18
CA ARG A 23 3.81 0.29 -1.27
C ARG A 23 3.73 -1.06 -1.97
N VAL A 24 2.90 -1.14 -3.00
CA VAL A 24 2.66 -2.34 -3.79
C VAL A 24 3.05 -2.06 -5.22
N ASP A 25 4.19 -2.59 -5.64
CA ASP A 25 4.66 -2.42 -7.01
C ASP A 25 4.18 -3.60 -7.84
N LEU A 26 3.56 -3.30 -8.98
CA LEU A 26 2.97 -4.30 -9.87
C LEU A 26 3.62 -4.26 -11.25
N VAL A 27 3.75 -5.43 -11.86
CA VAL A 27 4.21 -5.59 -13.25
C VAL A 27 3.13 -6.23 -14.11
N HIS A 28 2.98 -5.74 -15.34
CA HIS A 28 2.07 -6.35 -16.31
C HIS A 28 2.76 -7.55 -16.97
N CYS A 29 2.09 -8.70 -16.98
CA CYS A 29 2.57 -9.89 -17.68
C CYS A 29 1.67 -10.22 -18.88
N SER A 30 2.16 -11.09 -19.76
CA SER A 30 1.48 -11.53 -20.99
C SER A 30 0.08 -12.11 -20.78
N GLY A 31 -0.25 -12.56 -19.55
CA GLY A 31 -1.57 -13.03 -19.16
C GLY A 31 -2.59 -11.95 -18.80
N GLY A 32 -2.26 -10.66 -18.97
CA GLY A 32 -3.17 -9.53 -18.78
C GLY A 32 -3.52 -9.20 -17.32
N ARG A 33 -3.07 -10.00 -16.35
CA ARG A 33 -3.20 -9.68 -14.92
C ARG A 33 -1.89 -9.09 -14.38
N PRO A 34 -1.97 -8.03 -13.54
CA PRO A 34 -0.80 -7.53 -12.86
C PRO A 34 -0.29 -8.55 -11.85
N LEU A 35 1.03 -8.73 -11.79
CA LEU A 35 1.72 -9.53 -10.79
C LEU A 35 2.40 -8.61 -9.79
N LEU A 36 2.51 -9.06 -8.54
CA LEU A 36 3.31 -8.38 -7.53
C LEU A 36 4.78 -8.44 -7.92
N LEU A 37 5.43 -7.27 -7.97
CA LEU A 37 6.86 -7.14 -8.18
C LEU A 37 7.57 -6.96 -6.84
N GLU A 38 7.09 -6.02 -6.03
CA GLU A 38 7.68 -5.67 -4.73
C GLU A 38 6.59 -5.25 -3.72
N LEU A 39 6.85 -5.54 -2.44
CA LEU A 39 6.05 -5.08 -1.31
C LEU A 39 6.97 -4.43 -0.27
N GLU A 40 6.80 -3.14 -0.06
CA GLU A 40 7.55 -2.39 0.96
C GLU A 40 6.62 -1.97 2.11
N LEU A 41 7.02 -2.32 3.35
CA LEU A 41 6.22 -2.08 4.56
C LEU A 41 6.88 -1.17 5.60
N VAL A 42 8.18 -0.90 5.48
CA VAL A 42 8.96 -0.22 6.53
C VAL A 42 9.46 1.15 6.08
N GLU A 43 10.19 1.21 4.96
CA GLU A 43 10.80 2.46 4.47
C GLU A 43 10.51 2.75 2.99
N PRO A 44 9.23 2.72 2.56
CA PRO A 44 8.90 2.95 1.16
C PRO A 44 9.16 4.40 0.74
N SER A 45 9.71 4.56 -0.45
CA SER A 45 9.52 5.81 -1.19
C SER A 45 8.04 5.94 -1.57
N MET A 46 7.33 6.91 -0.98
CA MET A 46 5.87 7.10 -1.17
C MET A 46 5.49 7.94 -2.39
N PHE A 47 6.48 8.50 -3.11
CA PHE A 47 6.27 9.30 -4.33
C PHE A 47 5.23 10.43 -4.20
N LEU A 48 5.08 11.01 -3.01
CA LEU A 48 4.09 12.06 -2.72
C LEU A 48 4.10 13.26 -3.70
N PRO A 49 5.25 13.71 -4.25
CA PRO A 49 5.26 14.77 -5.26
C PRO A 49 4.47 14.45 -6.54
N TYR A 50 4.23 13.16 -6.83
CA TYR A 50 3.47 12.70 -8.00
C TYR A 50 2.03 12.30 -7.65
N ALA A 51 1.65 12.39 -6.38
CA ALA A 51 0.33 12.01 -5.89
C ALA A 51 -0.67 13.18 -6.04
N PRO A 52 -1.99 12.92 -5.92
CA PRO A 52 -2.98 13.98 -5.83
C PRO A 52 -2.64 14.97 -4.71
N ALA A 53 -2.97 16.26 -4.87
CA ALA A 53 -2.61 17.31 -3.90
C ALA A 53 -3.01 17.00 -2.43
N ARG A 54 -4.09 16.24 -2.23
CA ARG A 54 -4.57 15.80 -0.91
C ARG A 54 -3.80 14.63 -0.29
N ALA A 55 -2.86 14.02 -1.00
CA ALA A 55 -2.18 12.80 -0.54
C ALA A 55 -1.31 13.06 0.69
N VAL A 56 -0.56 14.17 0.69
CA VAL A 56 0.30 14.56 1.81
C VAL A 56 -0.51 14.77 3.09
N SER A 57 -1.61 15.53 3.02
CA SER A 57 -2.44 15.80 4.19
C SER A 57 -3.14 14.55 4.72
N GLN A 58 -3.60 13.66 3.85
CA GLN A 58 -4.17 12.37 4.27
C GLN A 58 -3.11 11.48 4.95
N PHE A 59 -1.90 11.41 4.40
CA PHE A 59 -0.83 10.60 4.98
C PHE A 59 -0.41 11.14 6.35
N ALA A 60 -0.24 12.46 6.48
CA ALA A 60 0.04 13.10 7.75
C ALA A 60 -1.07 12.87 8.79
N ALA A 61 -2.34 12.97 8.40
CA ALA A 61 -3.47 12.71 9.28
C ALA A 61 -3.50 11.25 9.77
N ALA A 62 -3.18 10.30 8.88
CA ALA A 62 -3.10 8.89 9.23
C ALA A 62 -1.98 8.64 10.25
N ILE A 63 -0.80 9.26 10.07
CA ILE A 63 0.31 9.20 11.05
C ILE A 63 -0.13 9.75 12.40
N ALA A 64 -0.74 10.94 12.41
CA ALA A 64 -1.21 11.58 13.65
C ALA A 64 -2.24 10.71 14.40
N ALA A 65 -3.16 10.08 13.67
CA ALA A 65 -4.13 9.16 14.26
C ALA A 65 -3.47 7.91 14.86
N ALA A 66 -2.45 7.36 14.21
CA ALA A 66 -1.72 6.18 14.68
C ALA A 66 -0.81 6.47 15.88
N ALA A 67 -0.24 7.68 15.96
CA ALA A 67 0.67 8.07 17.04
C ALA A 67 -0.06 8.31 18.38
N GLY A 68 -1.38 8.52 18.35
CA GLY A 68 -2.21 8.77 19.53
C GLY A 68 -2.01 10.19 20.12
N PRO A 69 -2.84 10.60 21.09
CA PRO A 69 -2.69 11.90 21.73
C PRO A 69 -1.42 11.94 22.61
N GLY A 70 -0.49 12.83 22.25
CA GLY A 70 0.72 13.12 23.04
C GLY A 70 2.06 12.71 22.40
N ALA A 71 2.06 12.21 21.16
CA ALA A 71 3.27 12.11 20.33
C ALA A 71 3.63 13.44 19.65
#